data_AF-A0A923NUX0-F1
#
_entry.id   AF-A0A923NUX0-F1
#
_cell.length_a   1.000
_cell.length_b   1.000
_cell.length_c   1.000
_cell.angle_alpha   90.00
_cell.angle_beta   90.00
_cell.angle_gamma   90.00
#
_symmetry.space_group_name_H-M   'P 1'
#
loop_
_entity.id
_entity.type
_entity.pdbx_description
1 polymer ?
#
loop_
_entity_poly.entity_id
_entity_poly.type
_entity_poly.pdbx_seq_one_letter_code
_entity_poly.pdbx_strand_id
1 'polypeptide(L)'
;MEPNMPITSNRVPLSLLALLLAAGADPASADAPANPEYASHFGILGRPTNSAVVYRRDGYAGAYCGDPADTSAKRLIYPIDAPGGFTIDHIRVSGVDQSATHDLNLKFFKVCQPFLAAGTPDIQLIGSGHSAGTDGTFSVLVGTSSQPVMPETCAYYVQAELSAADTACVGPDLVVREVRVHMRDPDLIFKDSFES
;
A
#
# COMPACT_ATOMS: atom_id res chain seq x y z
N MET A 1 -70.97 -9.74 40.75
CA MET A 1 -69.70 -9.37 41.40
C MET A 1 -68.61 -9.51 40.36
N GLU A 2 -68.25 -8.38 39.73
CA GLU A 2 -67.02 -8.22 38.95
C GLU A 2 -65.79 -8.14 39.91
N PRO A 3 -64.56 -7.88 39.42
CA PRO A 3 -63.64 -8.81 38.75
C PRO A 3 -62.27 -8.82 39.49
N ASN A 4 -61.28 -9.61 39.05
CA ASN A 4 -59.86 -9.18 39.07
C ASN A 4 -58.95 -10.27 38.45
N MET A 5 -58.59 -10.05 37.19
CA MET A 5 -57.40 -10.65 36.57
C MET A 5 -56.26 -9.64 36.64
N PRO A 6 -55.09 -9.97 37.21
CA PRO A 6 -53.91 -9.14 37.06
C PRO A 6 -53.27 -9.37 35.69
N ILE A 7 -53.23 -8.32 34.87
CA ILE A 7 -52.40 -8.21 33.67
C ILE A 7 -50.97 -7.90 34.13
N THR A 8 -50.07 -8.90 34.11
CA THR A 8 -48.64 -8.67 34.28
C THR A 8 -47.99 -8.31 32.94
N SER A 9 -47.86 -7.01 32.74
CA SER A 9 -47.05 -6.36 31.70
C SER A 9 -45.57 -6.72 31.88
N ASN A 10 -45.06 -7.71 31.14
CA ASN A 10 -43.61 -7.90 30.97
C ASN A 10 -43.09 -6.83 30.01
N ARG A 11 -42.65 -5.71 30.58
CA ARG A 11 -41.82 -4.73 29.87
C ARG A 11 -40.46 -5.37 29.64
N VAL A 12 -40.14 -5.65 28.38
CA VAL A 12 -38.76 -5.94 27.98
C VAL A 12 -37.95 -4.66 28.27
N PRO A 13 -36.96 -4.68 29.17
CA PRO A 13 -36.08 -3.54 29.33
C PRO A 13 -35.27 -3.40 28.04
N LEU A 14 -35.41 -2.23 27.41
CA LEU A 14 -34.61 -1.74 26.30
C LEU A 14 -33.17 -1.51 26.83
N SER A 15 -32.42 -2.58 27.03
CA SER A 15 -31.03 -2.52 27.41
C SER A 15 -30.21 -2.06 26.21
N LEU A 16 -29.88 -0.77 26.26
CA LEU A 16 -28.81 -0.06 25.57
C LEU A 16 -27.89 -0.97 24.74
N LEU A 17 -28.07 -0.89 23.43
CA LEU A 17 -27.05 -1.26 22.46
C LEU A 17 -25.92 -0.24 22.59
N ALA A 18 -24.89 -0.57 23.37
CA ALA A 18 -23.65 0.19 23.39
C ALA A 18 -22.96 0.00 22.04
N LEU A 19 -23.16 0.97 21.15
CA LEU A 19 -22.44 1.10 19.90
C LEU A 19 -20.98 1.42 20.25
N LEU A 20 -20.12 0.39 20.30
CA LEU A 20 -18.68 0.60 20.26
C LEU A 20 -18.34 1.16 18.87
N LEU A 21 -18.28 2.49 18.76
CA LEU A 21 -17.43 3.12 17.77
C LEU A 21 -15.98 2.84 18.20
N ALA A 22 -15.45 1.69 17.80
CA ALA A 22 -14.02 1.58 17.56
C ALA A 22 -13.73 2.41 16.30
N ALA A 23 -13.69 3.74 16.46
CA ALA A 23 -12.91 4.55 15.55
C ALA A 23 -11.48 4.04 15.72
N GLY A 24 -11.04 3.20 14.77
CA GLY A 24 -9.64 2.94 14.57
C GLY A 24 -8.99 4.29 14.33
N ALA A 25 -8.44 4.87 15.39
CA ALA A 25 -7.47 5.91 15.25
C ALA A 25 -6.31 5.24 14.52
N ASP A 26 -6.19 5.50 13.22
CA ASP A 26 -4.89 5.47 12.58
C ASP A 26 -3.94 6.16 13.54
N PRO A 27 -2.78 5.57 13.89
CA PRO A 27 -1.74 6.37 14.50
C PRO A 27 -1.41 7.45 13.49
N ALA A 28 -1.97 8.65 13.71
CA ALA A 28 -1.42 9.88 13.18
C ALA A 28 0.06 9.81 13.55
N SER A 29 0.90 9.64 12.52
CA SER A 29 2.35 9.71 12.71
C SER A 29 2.63 11.15 13.15
N ALA A 30 2.62 11.37 14.45
CA ALA A 30 3.22 12.54 15.04
C ALA A 30 4.71 12.49 14.69
N ASP A 31 5.19 13.59 14.13
CA ASP A 31 6.56 13.87 13.69
C ASP A 31 7.04 13.19 12.41
N ALA A 32 6.45 13.61 11.28
CA ALA A 32 7.23 13.80 10.06
C ALA A 32 7.47 15.31 9.88
N PRO A 33 8.72 15.80 9.77
CA PRO A 33 8.97 17.21 9.46
C PRO A 33 8.22 17.61 8.19
N ALA A 34 7.71 18.84 8.23
CA ALA A 34 6.81 19.43 7.26
C ALA A 34 7.44 19.46 5.85
N ASN A 35 6.63 19.08 4.87
CA ASN A 35 6.89 19.00 3.43
C ASN A 35 7.92 17.93 2.99
N PRO A 36 7.47 16.85 2.30
CA PRO A 36 8.40 16.13 1.44
C PRO A 36 8.96 17.12 0.41
N GLU A 37 10.27 17.31 0.41
CA GLU A 37 10.94 18.24 -0.52
C GLU A 37 10.85 17.74 -1.96
N TYR A 38 10.70 16.41 -2.12
CA TYR A 38 10.40 15.78 -3.38
C TYR A 38 9.36 14.67 -3.19
N ALA A 39 8.28 14.75 -3.96
CA ALA A 39 7.25 13.73 -4.05
C ALA A 39 7.11 13.26 -5.50
N SER A 40 7.42 11.98 -5.77
CA SER A 40 7.12 11.36 -7.06
C SER A 40 5.80 10.60 -6.97
N HIS A 41 4.96 10.78 -8.00
CA HIS A 41 3.67 10.10 -8.09
C HIS A 41 3.67 9.15 -9.29
N PHE A 42 3.45 7.88 -9.03
CA PHE A 42 3.17 6.90 -10.06
C PHE A 42 1.67 6.59 -10.03
N GLY A 43 1.03 6.81 -11.17
CA GLY A 43 -0.39 6.54 -11.35
C GLY A 43 -0.69 5.05 -11.49
N ILE A 44 -1.86 4.75 -12.02
CA ILE A 44 -2.45 3.41 -12.12
C ILE A 44 -1.64 2.44 -13.03
N LEU A 45 -0.66 2.95 -13.76
CA LEU A 45 0.12 2.19 -14.74
C LEU A 45 1.41 1.66 -14.09
N GLY A 46 1.28 0.60 -13.29
CA GLY A 46 2.42 -0.29 -13.00
C GLY A 46 2.91 -0.97 -14.28
N ARG A 47 3.91 -1.84 -14.20
CA ARG A 47 4.33 -2.73 -15.30
C ARG A 47 4.07 -4.18 -14.91
N PRO A 48 3.31 -4.99 -15.69
CA PRO A 48 3.08 -6.38 -15.36
C PRO A 48 4.38 -7.16 -15.48
N THR A 49 4.64 -8.09 -14.57
CA THR A 49 5.80 -8.97 -14.69
C THR A 49 5.54 -10.17 -15.59
N ASN A 50 4.27 -10.46 -15.89
CA ASN A 50 3.83 -11.56 -16.74
C ASN A 50 2.50 -11.25 -17.44
N SER A 51 2.12 -12.09 -18.38
CA SER A 51 0.84 -12.02 -19.12
C SER A 51 -0.39 -12.32 -18.26
N ALA A 52 -0.18 -12.81 -17.04
CA ALA A 52 -1.23 -13.21 -16.13
C ALA A 52 -1.92 -11.99 -15.49
N VAL A 53 -1.28 -10.83 -15.56
CA VAL A 53 -1.84 -9.52 -15.19
C VAL A 53 -2.18 -8.75 -16.46
N VAL A 54 -3.41 -8.24 -16.55
CA VAL A 54 -3.95 -7.56 -17.73
C VAL A 54 -4.39 -6.15 -17.39
N TYR A 55 -4.23 -5.21 -18.33
CA TYR A 55 -4.86 -3.90 -18.23
C TYR A 55 -6.27 -3.96 -18.81
N ARG A 56 -7.26 -3.55 -18.03
CA ARG A 56 -8.64 -3.40 -18.53
C ARG A 56 -9.26 -2.12 -18.00
N ARG A 57 -10.51 -1.90 -18.42
CA ARG A 57 -11.37 -0.84 -17.91
C ARG A 57 -12.73 -1.43 -17.54
N ASP A 58 -12.77 -2.15 -16.42
CA ASP A 58 -13.96 -2.81 -15.89
C ASP A 58 -14.37 -2.09 -14.59
N GLY A 59 -15.13 -0.99 -14.74
CA GLY A 59 -15.48 -0.08 -13.64
C GLY A 59 -14.41 0.98 -13.35
N TYR A 60 -13.18 0.55 -13.06
CA TYR A 60 -11.99 1.41 -12.98
C TYR A 60 -11.05 1.10 -14.16
N ALA A 61 -10.12 2.00 -14.47
CA ALA A 61 -8.98 1.63 -15.33
C ALA A 61 -7.87 1.12 -14.42
N GLY A 62 -7.25 -0.01 -14.73
CA GLY A 62 -6.35 -0.69 -13.80
C GLY A 62 -5.64 -1.89 -14.40
N ALA A 63 -4.62 -2.35 -13.69
CA ALA A 63 -4.06 -3.67 -13.87
C ALA A 63 -4.78 -4.66 -12.95
N TYR A 64 -5.12 -5.83 -13.50
CA TYR A 64 -6.01 -6.82 -12.88
C TYR A 64 -5.49 -8.22 -13.05
N CYS A 65 -5.99 -9.13 -12.21
CA CYS A 65 -5.82 -10.56 -12.44
C CYS A 65 -6.59 -10.96 -13.71
N GLY A 66 -5.88 -11.52 -14.69
CA GLY A 66 -6.44 -11.86 -15.99
C GLY A 66 -7.22 -13.16 -16.00
N ASP A 67 -6.49 -14.28 -16.09
CA ASP A 67 -7.06 -15.62 -16.19
C ASP A 67 -7.10 -16.32 -14.81
N PRO A 68 -8.27 -16.76 -14.30
CA PRO A 68 -8.38 -17.56 -13.08
C PRO A 68 -7.57 -18.84 -13.10
N ALA A 69 -7.37 -19.44 -14.28
CA ALA A 69 -6.68 -20.71 -14.43
C ALA A 69 -5.16 -20.56 -14.39
N ASP A 70 -4.63 -19.34 -14.53
CA ASP A 70 -3.21 -19.08 -14.45
C ASP A 70 -2.77 -19.07 -12.98
N THR A 71 -1.89 -19.99 -12.60
CA THR A 71 -1.37 -20.13 -11.23
C THR A 71 -0.10 -19.30 -10.97
N SER A 72 0.38 -18.51 -11.93
CA SER A 72 1.54 -17.65 -11.73
C SER A 72 1.24 -16.53 -10.75
N ALA A 73 2.24 -16.12 -9.96
CA ALA A 73 2.12 -14.93 -9.12
C ALA A 73 1.79 -13.70 -9.99
N LYS A 74 0.79 -12.93 -9.56
CA LYS A 74 0.25 -11.78 -10.30
C LYS A 74 0.90 -10.52 -9.77
N ARG A 75 1.94 -10.02 -10.45
CA ARG A 75 2.77 -8.91 -9.96
C ARG A 75 2.83 -7.72 -10.91
N LEU A 76 2.93 -6.55 -10.31
CA LEU A 76 3.11 -5.24 -10.95
C LEU A 76 4.33 -4.56 -10.36
N ILE A 77 5.14 -3.93 -11.21
CA ILE A 77 6.32 -3.16 -10.81
C ILE A 77 6.05 -1.68 -11.08
N TYR A 78 6.25 -0.86 -10.06
CA TYR A 78 6.25 0.60 -10.13
C TYR A 78 7.69 1.08 -9.97
N PRO A 79 8.40 1.41 -11.06
CA PRO A 79 9.75 1.93 -10.97
C PRO A 79 9.73 3.26 -10.22
N ILE A 80 10.71 3.48 -9.34
CA ILE A 80 10.88 4.73 -8.61
C ILE A 80 12.03 5.48 -9.24
N ASP A 81 11.73 6.69 -9.71
CA ASP A 81 12.72 7.67 -10.15
C ASP A 81 13.01 8.61 -8.98
N ALA A 82 14.17 8.40 -8.37
CA ALA A 82 14.62 9.12 -7.19
C ALA A 82 15.97 9.79 -7.49
N PRO A 83 16.12 11.11 -7.25
CA PRO A 83 17.38 11.79 -7.42
C PRO A 83 18.46 11.23 -6.50
N GLY A 84 19.71 11.24 -6.94
CA GLY A 84 20.84 10.82 -6.12
C GLY A 84 21.05 11.73 -4.92
N GLY A 85 21.49 11.15 -3.80
CA GLY A 85 21.73 11.87 -2.55
C GLY A 85 20.49 12.04 -1.66
N PHE A 86 19.28 11.94 -2.21
CA PHE A 86 18.04 11.97 -1.42
C PHE A 86 17.85 10.68 -0.62
N THR A 87 17.12 10.76 0.48
CA THR A 87 16.68 9.59 1.26
C THR A 87 15.20 9.36 1.06
N ILE A 88 14.79 8.10 0.85
CA ILE A 88 13.37 7.73 0.73
C ILE A 88 12.81 7.52 2.14
N ASP A 89 12.03 8.47 2.63
CA ASP A 89 11.48 8.46 3.98
C ASP A 89 10.35 7.45 4.15
N HIS A 90 9.41 7.44 3.20
CA HIS A 90 8.33 6.47 3.17
C HIS A 90 7.70 6.40 1.78
N ILE A 91 7.05 5.28 1.50
CA ILE A 91 6.26 5.09 0.29
C ILE A 91 4.82 4.83 0.71
N ARG A 92 3.88 5.63 0.21
CA ARG A 92 2.45 5.43 0.41
C ARG A 92 1.84 4.84 -0.85
N VAL A 93 1.15 3.72 -0.70
CA VAL A 93 0.41 3.07 -1.78
C VAL A 93 -1.06 3.10 -1.44
N SER A 94 -1.88 3.63 -2.34
CA SER A 94 -3.33 3.67 -2.17
C SER A 94 -4.05 2.99 -3.33
N GLY A 95 -5.23 2.46 -3.04
CA GLY A 95 -5.97 1.66 -3.98
C GLY A 95 -7.33 1.21 -3.48
N VAL A 96 -7.85 0.18 -4.14
CA VAL A 96 -9.09 -0.50 -3.76
C VAL A 96 -8.77 -1.97 -3.54
N ASP A 97 -9.31 -2.49 -2.45
CA ASP A 97 -9.33 -3.90 -2.08
C ASP A 97 -10.79 -4.30 -1.90
N GLN A 98 -11.29 -5.16 -2.79
CA GLN A 98 -12.63 -5.77 -2.78
C GLN A 98 -12.51 -7.29 -2.69
N SER A 99 -11.33 -7.78 -2.32
CA SER A 99 -11.01 -9.18 -2.28
C SER A 99 -11.32 -9.72 -0.89
N ALA A 100 -12.25 -10.66 -0.80
CA ALA A 100 -12.58 -11.33 0.46
C ALA A 100 -11.55 -12.39 0.88
N THR A 101 -10.63 -12.76 0.00
CA THR A 101 -9.76 -13.94 0.17
C THR A 101 -8.27 -13.64 0.09
N HIS A 102 -7.89 -12.50 -0.48
CA HIS A 102 -6.49 -12.18 -0.81
C HIS A 102 -6.18 -10.71 -0.49
N ASP A 103 -5.03 -10.49 0.14
CA ASP A 103 -4.52 -9.15 0.41
C ASP A 103 -3.49 -8.75 -0.65
N LEU A 104 -3.46 -7.47 -0.97
CA LEU A 104 -2.40 -6.89 -1.78
C LEU A 104 -1.09 -6.90 -0.98
N ASN A 105 -0.07 -7.57 -1.51
CA ASN A 105 1.26 -7.57 -0.90
C ASN A 105 2.17 -6.55 -1.59
N LEU A 106 2.76 -5.64 -0.82
CA LEU A 106 3.63 -4.58 -1.30
C LEU A 106 5.06 -4.81 -0.81
N LYS A 107 6.02 -4.74 -1.73
CA LYS A 107 7.44 -4.91 -1.44
C LYS A 107 8.25 -3.82 -2.12
N PHE A 108 9.10 -3.15 -1.37
CA PHE A 108 10.02 -2.15 -1.89
C PHE A 108 11.40 -2.77 -2.08
N PHE A 109 11.90 -2.76 -3.31
CA PHE A 109 13.17 -3.36 -3.68
C PHE A 109 14.19 -2.31 -4.11
N LYS A 110 15.45 -2.59 -3.79
CA LYS A 110 16.64 -1.95 -4.33
C LYS A 110 17.41 -3.01 -5.11
N VAL A 111 17.79 -2.70 -6.35
CA VAL A 111 18.56 -3.58 -7.21
C VAL A 111 19.83 -2.88 -7.65
N CYS A 112 20.98 -3.35 -7.18
CA CYS A 112 22.27 -2.70 -7.45
C CYS A 112 23.15 -3.57 -8.35
N GLN A 113 23.88 -2.92 -9.27
CA GLN A 113 24.95 -3.58 -10.00
C GLN A 113 26.15 -3.80 -9.07
N PRO A 114 26.87 -4.94 -9.17
CA PRO A 114 28.10 -5.14 -8.44
C PRO A 114 29.15 -4.09 -8.80
N PHE A 115 29.79 -3.48 -7.81
CA PHE A 115 30.83 -2.48 -8.05
C PHE A 115 32.05 -3.13 -8.73
N LEU A 116 32.38 -2.66 -9.93
CA LEU A 116 33.55 -3.07 -10.74
C LEU A 116 33.60 -4.56 -11.13
N ALA A 117 32.48 -5.28 -11.12
CA ALA A 117 32.44 -6.68 -11.56
C ALA A 117 31.26 -6.95 -12.49
N ALA A 118 31.48 -7.73 -13.54
CA ALA A 118 30.39 -8.37 -14.27
C ALA A 118 29.78 -9.45 -13.37
N GLY A 119 28.52 -9.30 -12.99
CA GLY A 119 27.85 -10.23 -12.09
C GLY A 119 26.34 -10.03 -12.07
N THR A 120 25.64 -10.95 -11.41
CA THR A 120 24.21 -10.85 -11.17
C THR A 120 23.91 -9.64 -10.29
N PRO A 121 22.89 -8.82 -10.60
CA PRO A 121 22.48 -7.72 -9.75
C PRO A 121 22.12 -8.21 -8.34
N ASP A 122 22.52 -7.46 -7.32
CA ASP A 122 22.09 -7.72 -5.95
C ASP A 122 20.68 -7.14 -5.76
N ILE A 123 19.74 -7.98 -5.33
CA ILE A 123 18.33 -7.60 -5.13
C ILE A 123 18.05 -7.63 -3.64
N GLN A 124 17.84 -6.46 -3.06
CA GLN A 124 17.56 -6.28 -1.64
C GLN A 124 16.10 -5.86 -1.42
N LEU A 125 15.39 -6.59 -0.55
CA LEU A 125 14.12 -6.13 0.02
C LEU A 125 14.41 -5.08 1.09
N ILE A 126 13.92 -3.86 0.86
CA ILE A 126 14.11 -2.74 1.77
C ILE A 126 12.98 -2.65 2.78
N GLY A 127 11.76 -2.93 2.34
CA GLY A 127 10.61 -3.00 3.23
C GLY A 127 9.37 -3.55 2.54
N SER A 128 8.32 -3.73 3.33
CA SER A 128 7.09 -4.35 2.88
C SER A 128 5.88 -3.80 3.61
N GLY A 129 4.71 -3.97 3.02
CA GLY A 129 3.40 -3.66 3.59
C GLY A 129 2.33 -4.53 2.93
N HIS A 130 1.12 -4.51 3.46
CA HIS A 130 -0.02 -5.23 2.88
C HIS A 130 -1.33 -4.46 3.07
N SER A 131 -2.31 -4.66 2.20
CA SER A 131 -3.67 -4.18 2.44
C SER A 131 -4.31 -4.95 3.60
N ALA A 132 -5.32 -4.37 4.23
CA ALA A 132 -5.96 -4.93 5.42
C ALA A 132 -7.00 -6.03 5.12
N GLY A 133 -7.14 -6.47 3.86
CA GLY A 133 -8.09 -7.50 3.45
C GLY A 133 -9.55 -7.16 3.69
N THR A 134 -9.88 -5.86 3.73
CA THR A 134 -11.24 -5.37 3.96
C THR A 134 -11.74 -4.62 2.74
N ASP A 135 -12.98 -4.92 2.35
CA ASP A 135 -13.68 -4.28 1.25
C ASP A 135 -13.67 -2.74 1.42
N GLY A 136 -13.02 -2.05 0.48
CA GLY A 136 -12.95 -0.60 0.47
C GLY A 136 -11.68 -0.05 -0.16
N THR A 137 -11.42 1.21 0.14
CA THR A 137 -10.16 1.87 -0.23
C THR A 137 -9.11 1.59 0.82
N PHE A 138 -7.89 1.25 0.40
CA PHE A 138 -6.75 1.12 1.30
C PHE A 138 -5.74 2.24 1.07
N SER A 139 -4.95 2.53 2.10
CA SER A 139 -3.76 3.37 2.03
C SER A 139 -2.70 2.80 2.96
N VAL A 140 -1.67 2.19 2.40
CA VAL A 140 -0.63 1.47 3.14
C VAL A 140 0.69 2.22 3.04
N LEU A 141 1.41 2.31 4.17
CA LEU A 141 2.80 2.74 4.21
C LEU A 141 3.69 1.52 4.03
N VAL A 142 4.56 1.56 3.03
CA VAL A 142 5.62 0.57 2.85
C VAL A 142 6.86 1.10 3.56
N GLY A 143 7.37 0.31 4.50
CA GLY A 143 8.58 0.65 5.23
C GLY A 143 9.77 0.85 4.29
N THR A 144 10.66 1.76 4.66
CA THR A 144 11.88 2.06 3.90
C THR A 144 13.10 1.96 4.81
N SER A 145 14.30 1.97 4.21
CA SER A 145 15.54 2.18 4.94
C SER A 145 15.98 3.62 4.73
N SER A 146 16.54 4.25 5.77
CA SER A 146 17.05 5.63 5.72
C SER A 146 18.38 5.75 4.95
N GLN A 147 18.56 4.99 3.88
CA GLN A 147 19.77 5.02 3.06
C GLN A 147 19.62 6.03 1.90
N PRO A 148 20.69 6.78 1.57
CA PRO A 148 20.69 7.61 0.37
C PRO A 148 20.49 6.79 -0.90
N VAL A 149 19.79 7.40 -1.85
CA VAL A 149 19.55 6.86 -3.19
C VAL A 149 20.82 7.04 -4.03
N MET A 150 21.22 5.96 -4.70
CA MET A 150 22.37 5.92 -5.61
C MET A 150 21.92 5.51 -7.03
N PRO A 151 21.28 6.42 -7.79
CA PRO A 151 20.68 6.09 -9.09
C PRO A 151 21.71 5.64 -10.14
N GLU A 152 22.98 6.00 -9.96
CA GLU A 152 24.07 5.62 -10.85
C GLU A 152 24.49 4.15 -10.73
N THR A 153 24.18 3.49 -9.60
CA THR A 153 24.51 2.08 -9.35
C THR A 153 23.31 1.20 -9.03
N CYS A 154 22.18 1.78 -8.62
CA CYS A 154 21.01 1.07 -8.14
C CYS A 154 19.72 1.56 -8.79
N ALA A 155 18.80 0.63 -9.05
CA ALA A 155 17.42 0.89 -9.42
C ALA A 155 16.48 0.56 -8.25
N TYR A 156 15.40 1.32 -8.13
CA TYR A 156 14.44 1.21 -7.04
C TYR A 156 13.04 0.96 -7.62
N TYR A 157 12.26 0.07 -7.00
CA TYR A 157 10.88 -0.14 -7.43
C TYR A 157 10.01 -0.71 -6.32
N VAL A 158 8.71 -0.40 -6.39
CA VAL A 158 7.68 -1.07 -5.60
C VAL A 158 7.10 -2.19 -6.43
N GLN A 159 7.11 -3.40 -5.88
CA GLN A 159 6.36 -4.52 -6.42
C GLN A 159 5.04 -4.65 -5.65
N ALA A 160 3.94 -4.61 -6.39
CA ALA A 160 2.62 -4.97 -5.89
C ALA A 160 2.29 -6.39 -6.38
N GLU A 161 2.00 -7.29 -5.47
CA GLU A 161 1.58 -8.66 -5.73
C GLU A 161 0.09 -8.75 -5.42
N LEU A 162 -0.72 -8.84 -6.49
CA LEU A 162 -2.17 -8.99 -6.44
C LEU A 162 -2.57 -10.39 -5.97
N SER A 163 -1.77 -11.40 -6.33
CA SER A 163 -1.98 -12.78 -5.90
C SER A 163 -0.66 -13.52 -5.87
N ALA A 164 -0.49 -14.38 -4.85
CA ALA A 164 0.62 -15.31 -4.77
C ALA A 164 0.55 -16.35 -5.90
N ALA A 165 1.64 -17.12 -6.07
CA ALA A 165 1.58 -18.29 -6.94
C ALA A 165 0.59 -19.31 -6.35
N ASP A 166 -0.06 -20.08 -7.23
CA ASP A 166 -1.06 -21.11 -6.92
C ASP A 166 -2.34 -20.60 -6.26
N THR A 167 -2.53 -19.27 -6.21
CA THR A 167 -3.74 -18.63 -5.71
C THR A 167 -4.54 -18.05 -6.86
N ALA A 168 -5.76 -18.56 -7.06
CA ALA A 168 -6.67 -18.07 -8.09
C ALA A 168 -7.13 -16.64 -7.76
N CYS A 169 -6.96 -15.72 -8.71
CA CYS A 169 -7.44 -14.34 -8.59
C CYS A 169 -8.06 -13.94 -9.93
N VAL A 170 -9.15 -13.18 -9.91
CA VAL A 170 -9.88 -12.79 -11.13
C VAL A 170 -10.38 -11.36 -11.00
N GLY A 171 -10.21 -10.59 -12.06
CA GLY A 171 -10.91 -9.31 -12.18
C GLY A 171 -10.33 -8.22 -11.28
N PRO A 172 -11.16 -7.20 -10.96
CA PRO A 172 -10.70 -5.95 -10.40
C PRO A 172 -10.67 -5.91 -8.87
N ASP A 173 -10.67 -7.05 -8.19
CA ASP A 173 -10.77 -7.11 -6.73
C ASP A 173 -9.62 -6.36 -6.04
N LEU A 174 -8.42 -6.37 -6.63
CA LEU A 174 -7.26 -5.66 -6.11
C LEU A 174 -6.72 -4.68 -7.14
N VAL A 175 -6.74 -3.39 -6.82
CA VAL A 175 -6.31 -2.32 -7.73
C VAL A 175 -5.44 -1.31 -7.00
N VAL A 176 -4.20 -1.14 -7.48
CA VAL A 176 -3.35 -0.02 -7.08
C VAL A 176 -3.73 1.21 -7.90
N ARG A 177 -4.00 2.33 -7.22
CA ARG A 177 -4.39 3.59 -7.86
C ARG A 177 -3.27 4.61 -7.88
N GLU A 178 -2.53 4.71 -6.77
CA GLU A 178 -1.44 5.65 -6.60
C GLU A 178 -0.31 5.02 -5.80
N VAL A 179 0.92 5.23 -6.27
CA VAL A 179 2.13 5.04 -5.49
C VAL A 179 2.80 6.40 -5.34
N ARG A 180 2.88 6.89 -4.12
CA ARG A 180 3.50 8.16 -3.76
C ARG A 180 4.76 7.90 -2.97
N VAL A 181 5.89 8.45 -3.43
CA VAL A 181 7.17 8.32 -2.76
C VAL A 181 7.52 9.66 -2.13
N HIS A 182 7.81 9.64 -0.84
CA HIS A 182 8.22 10.81 -0.09
C HIS A 182 9.73 10.72 0.15
N MET A 183 10.44 11.77 -0.26
CA MET A 183 11.89 11.85 -0.13
C MET A 183 12.31 13.12 0.60
N ARG A 184 13.49 13.04 1.21
CA ARG A 184 14.14 14.13 1.95
C ARG A 184 15.53 14.35 1.42
N ASP A 185 15.92 15.61 1.25
CA ASP A 185 17.28 16.04 1.00
C ASP A 185 18.04 16.09 2.34
N PRO A 186 19.09 15.28 2.54
CA PRO A 186 19.89 15.36 3.76
C PRO A 186 20.64 16.70 3.91
N ASP A 187 20.81 17.48 2.83
CA ASP A 187 21.57 18.74 2.87
C ASP A 187 20.72 19.94 3.34
N LEU A 188 19.40 19.79 3.48
CA LEU A 188 18.46 20.87 3.84
C LEU A 188 18.13 20.99 5.33
N ILE A 189 18.92 20.38 6.22
CA ILE A 189 18.65 20.29 7.68
C ILE A 189 18.53 21.66 8.42
N PHE A 190 18.83 22.81 7.80
CA PHE A 190 18.98 24.08 8.52
C PHE A 190 18.22 25.31 7.99
N LYS A 191 17.19 25.20 7.13
CA LYS A 191 16.53 26.42 6.62
C LYS A 191 15.57 27.12 7.60
N ASP A 192 14.94 26.40 8.53
CA ASP A 192 13.85 26.98 9.35
C ASP A 192 14.27 27.36 10.79
N SER A 193 15.55 27.22 11.15
CA SER A 193 16.04 27.40 12.54
C SER A 193 16.68 28.76 12.82
N PHE A 194 16.62 29.73 11.91
CA PHE A 194 17.38 31.00 12.03
C PHE A 194 16.54 32.28 12.12
N GLU A 195 15.21 32.21 12.24
CA GLU A 195 14.42 33.40 12.57
C GLU A 195 14.25 33.52 14.09
N SER A 196 15.15 34.28 14.71
CA SER A 196 15.05 34.80 16.09
C SER A 196 14.62 36.26 16.09
#